data_AF-A0A7Y4QBD6-F1
#
_entry.id   AF-A0A7Y4QBD6-F1
#
_cell.length_a   1.000
_cell.length_b   1.000
_cell.length_c   1.000
_cell.angle_alpha   90.00
_cell.angle_beta   90.00
_cell.angle_gamma   90.00
#
_symmetry.space_group_name_H-M   'P 1'
#
loop_
_entity.id
_entity.type
_entity.pdbx_description
1 polymer ?
#
loop_
_entity_poly.entity_id
_entity_poly.type
_entity_poly.pdbx_seq_one_letter_code
_entity_poly.pdbx_strand_id
1 'polypeptide(L)'
;KCTDDPLWLEATEVVHKATPDFALAKVLGSKYLQLKNFDKALPLLNEALTLAATPADKAEINILLGDNANINKDKPAARDYYRKAIAADPANKEGYEKIGDLYYFSFQECSKKSSLAEDRLVYIAAFDMYLKAGNQQKMNSTRAQFPSVTELFELNWKEGESKKITCWVGETVTLRTRGKE
;
A
#
# COMPACT_ATOMS: atom_id res chain seq x y z
N LYS A 1 26.26 -3.51 7.49
CA LYS A 1 26.23 -2.17 8.14
C LYS A 1 26.26 -2.41 9.66
N CYS A 2 26.77 -1.52 10.51
CA CYS A 2 26.80 -1.74 11.97
C CYS A 2 25.42 -2.01 12.59
N THR A 3 24.35 -1.51 11.97
CA THR A 3 22.95 -1.69 12.39
C THR A 3 22.35 -3.07 12.09
N ASP A 4 23.12 -3.96 11.47
CA ASP A 4 22.69 -5.34 11.17
C ASP A 4 23.36 -6.35 12.13
N ASP A 5 24.22 -5.86 13.03
CA ASP A 5 24.87 -6.65 14.07
C ASP A 5 23.85 -6.92 15.21
N PRO A 6 23.65 -8.19 15.62
CA PRO A 6 22.79 -8.53 16.76
C PRO A 6 23.11 -7.72 18.03
N LEU A 7 24.39 -7.42 18.28
CA LEU A 7 24.82 -6.65 19.45
C LEU A 7 24.29 -5.21 19.41
N TRP A 8 24.16 -4.63 18.22
CA TRP A 8 23.59 -3.29 18.06
C TRP A 8 22.11 -3.27 18.44
N LEU A 9 21.34 -4.31 18.06
CA LEU A 9 19.92 -4.41 18.41
C LEU A 9 19.74 -4.57 19.92
N GLU A 10 20.52 -5.44 20.55
CA GLU A 10 20.45 -5.66 22.01
C GLU A 10 20.82 -4.40 22.80
N ALA A 11 21.92 -3.74 22.45
CA ALA A 11 22.33 -2.50 23.10
C ALA A 11 21.28 -1.39 22.91
N THR A 12 20.72 -1.27 21.71
CA THR A 12 19.71 -0.25 21.40
C THR A 12 18.39 -0.53 22.14
N GLU A 13 17.99 -1.79 22.30
CA GLU A 13 16.84 -2.16 23.14
C GLU A 13 17.02 -1.73 24.60
N VAL A 14 18.22 -1.91 25.17
CA VAL A 14 18.51 -1.50 26.54
C VAL A 14 18.40 0.02 26.68
N VAL A 15 18.98 0.77 25.75
CA VAL A 15 18.88 2.25 25.73
C VAL A 15 17.43 2.70 25.59
N HIS A 16 16.69 2.15 24.63
CA HIS A 16 15.29 2.50 24.39
C HIS A 16 14.39 2.19 25.59
N LYS A 17 14.60 1.05 26.27
CA LYS A 17 13.86 0.72 27.51
C LYS A 17 14.13 1.71 28.65
N ALA A 18 15.36 2.23 28.75
CA ALA A 18 15.70 3.21 29.76
C ALA A 18 15.14 4.60 29.43
N THR A 19 15.14 4.95 28.13
CA THR A 19 14.65 6.23 27.62
C THR A 19 13.87 6.01 26.33
N PRO A 20 12.55 5.79 26.41
CA PRO A 20 11.70 5.62 25.23
C PRO A 20 11.78 6.82 24.30
N ASP A 21 12.13 6.57 23.05
CA ASP A 21 12.30 7.59 22.02
C ASP A 21 11.65 7.14 20.70
N PHE A 22 11.05 8.10 19.98
CA PHE A 22 10.38 7.83 18.71
C PHE A 22 11.34 7.24 17.67
N ALA A 23 12.52 7.83 17.50
CA ALA A 23 13.46 7.40 16.48
C ALA A 23 14.02 6.01 16.80
N LEU A 24 14.32 5.73 18.07
CA LEU A 24 14.75 4.40 18.50
C LEU A 24 13.66 3.34 18.32
N ALA A 25 12.43 3.61 18.77
CA ALA A 25 11.29 2.71 18.57
C ALA A 25 11.07 2.39 17.09
N LYS A 26 11.08 3.43 16.24
CA LYS A 26 10.94 3.32 14.79
C LYS A 26 12.04 2.46 14.18
N VAL A 27 13.31 2.74 14.48
CA VAL A 27 14.43 2.02 13.88
C VAL A 27 14.46 0.57 14.34
N LEU A 28 14.27 0.30 15.64
CA LEU A 28 14.19 -1.06 16.16
C LEU A 28 13.02 -1.82 15.52
N GLY A 29 11.82 -1.23 15.49
CA GLY A 29 10.64 -1.81 14.87
C GLY A 29 10.87 -2.13 13.39
N SER A 30 11.42 -1.19 12.63
CA SER A 30 11.75 -1.38 11.21
C SER A 30 12.77 -2.49 10.98
N LYS A 31 13.80 -2.57 11.84
CA LYS A 31 14.81 -3.64 11.76
C LYS A 31 14.21 -5.01 12.05
N TYR A 32 13.37 -5.11 13.07
CA TYR A 32 12.67 -6.35 13.37
C TYR A 32 11.68 -6.76 12.26
N LEU A 33 11.03 -5.80 11.58
CA LEU A 33 10.26 -6.09 10.37
C LEU A 33 11.13 -6.69 9.25
N GLN A 34 12.30 -6.11 8.98
CA GLN A 34 13.23 -6.62 7.96
C GLN A 34 13.71 -8.05 8.29
N LEU A 35 13.91 -8.33 9.58
CA LEU A 35 14.26 -9.65 10.09
C LEU A 35 13.05 -10.61 10.21
N LYS A 36 11.83 -10.15 9.86
CA LYS A 36 10.57 -10.88 10.01
C LYS A 36 10.25 -11.32 11.44
N ASN A 37 10.83 -10.62 12.43
CA ASN A 37 10.53 -10.82 13.85
C ASN A 37 9.35 -9.91 14.24
N PHE A 38 8.15 -10.32 13.85
CA PHE A 38 6.94 -9.51 14.03
C PHE A 38 6.56 -9.32 15.51
N ASP A 39 6.87 -10.29 16.35
CA ASP A 39 6.59 -10.26 17.80
C ASP A 39 7.33 -9.10 18.48
N LYS A 40 8.56 -8.80 18.05
CA LYS A 40 9.29 -7.62 18.52
C LYS A 40 8.94 -6.36 17.74
N ALA A 41 8.74 -6.47 16.43
CA ALA A 41 8.51 -5.31 15.57
C ALA A 41 7.22 -4.56 15.91
N LEU A 42 6.11 -5.28 16.06
CA LEU A 42 4.79 -4.66 16.20
C LEU A 42 4.63 -3.83 17.48
N PRO A 43 5.06 -4.31 18.67
CA PRO A 43 5.04 -3.48 19.88
C PRO A 43 5.84 -2.18 19.72
N LEU A 44 7.04 -2.26 19.14
CA LEU A 44 7.91 -1.10 18.92
C LEU A 44 7.31 -0.11 17.92
N LEU A 45 6.68 -0.59 16.84
CA LEU A 45 6.00 0.30 15.89
C LEU A 45 4.75 0.92 16.48
N ASN A 46 3.98 0.19 17.29
CA ASN A 46 2.84 0.78 18.00
C ASN A 46 3.29 1.83 19.02
N GLU A 47 4.39 1.59 19.74
CA GLU A 47 5.01 2.59 20.61
C GLU A 47 5.52 3.80 19.82
N ALA A 48 6.21 3.58 18.68
CA ALA A 48 6.62 4.68 17.81
C ALA A 48 5.41 5.50 17.34
N LEU A 49 4.26 4.86 17.07
CA LEU A 49 3.04 5.55 16.69
C LEU A 49 2.49 6.44 17.82
N THR A 50 2.60 6.02 19.08
CA THR A 50 2.17 6.84 20.23
C THR A 50 3.14 8.00 20.51
N LEU A 51 4.43 7.79 20.26
CA LEU A 51 5.48 8.81 20.43
C LEU A 51 5.57 9.80 19.26
N ALA A 52 4.96 9.49 18.11
CA ALA A 52 5.02 10.31 16.90
C ALA A 52 4.43 11.71 17.12
N ALA A 53 5.28 12.75 17.03
CA ALA A 53 4.90 14.13 17.29
C ALA A 53 4.31 14.82 16.06
N THR A 54 4.78 14.48 14.85
CA THR A 54 4.37 15.15 13.62
C THR A 54 3.40 14.29 12.78
N PRO A 55 2.60 14.91 11.89
CA PRO A 55 1.79 14.16 10.94
C PRO A 55 2.62 13.26 10.02
N ALA A 56 3.82 13.72 9.62
CA ALA A 56 4.76 12.96 8.81
C ALA A 56 5.26 11.70 9.55
N ASP A 57 5.63 11.84 10.83
CA ASP A 57 6.05 10.70 11.66
C ASP A 57 4.93 9.67 11.80
N LYS A 58 3.70 10.12 12.05
CA LYS A 58 2.53 9.23 12.12
C LYS A 58 2.30 8.52 10.80
N ALA A 59 2.46 9.22 9.68
CA ALA A 59 2.32 8.62 8.37
C ALA A 59 3.38 7.54 8.14
N GLU A 60 4.65 7.83 8.43
CA GLU A 60 5.77 6.89 8.30
C GLU A 60 5.54 5.60 9.11
N ILE A 61 5.10 5.70 10.36
CA ILE A 61 4.83 4.51 11.17
C ILE A 61 3.63 3.71 10.63
N ASN A 62 2.59 4.38 10.14
CA ASN A 62 1.47 3.69 9.50
C ASN A 62 1.89 2.99 8.20
N ILE A 63 2.85 3.54 7.43
CA ILE A 63 3.43 2.82 6.29
C ILE A 63 4.08 1.51 6.75
N LEU A 64 4.91 1.54 7.81
CA LEU A 64 5.60 0.36 8.32
C LEU A 64 4.62 -0.72 8.82
N LEU A 65 3.56 -0.32 9.53
CA LEU A 65 2.49 -1.23 9.96
C LEU A 65 1.71 -1.82 8.77
N GLY A 66 1.48 -1.02 7.72
CA GLY A 66 0.88 -1.48 6.47
C GLY A 66 1.77 -2.46 5.72
N ASP A 67 3.08 -2.20 5.65
CA ASP A 67 4.07 -3.10 5.04
C ASP A 67 4.10 -4.45 5.77
N ASN A 68 4.04 -4.44 7.11
CA ASN A 68 3.91 -5.66 7.90
C ASN A 68 2.65 -6.45 7.53
N ALA A 69 1.49 -5.80 7.47
CA ALA A 69 0.24 -6.46 7.08
C ALA A 69 0.32 -7.04 5.66
N ASN A 70 0.95 -6.31 4.73
CA ASN A 70 1.16 -6.77 3.36
C ASN A 70 2.10 -7.99 3.30
N ILE A 71 3.19 -8.00 4.06
CA ILE A 71 4.10 -9.17 4.19
C ILE A 71 3.33 -10.39 4.70
N ASN A 72 2.40 -10.19 5.63
CA ASN A 72 1.50 -11.23 6.14
C ASN A 72 0.33 -11.55 5.21
N LYS A 73 0.31 -10.98 4.00
CA LYS A 73 -0.71 -11.16 2.95
C LYS A 73 -2.11 -10.67 3.35
N ASP A 74 -2.22 -9.83 4.37
CA ASP A 74 -3.46 -9.16 4.76
C ASP A 74 -3.57 -7.82 4.02
N LYS A 75 -3.98 -7.89 2.75
CA LYS A 75 -4.13 -6.70 1.89
C LYS A 75 -5.19 -5.71 2.41
N PRO A 76 -6.36 -6.14 2.94
CA PRO A 76 -7.31 -5.22 3.56
C PRO A 76 -6.69 -4.44 4.73
N ALA A 77 -6.03 -5.11 5.67
CA ALA A 77 -5.39 -4.42 6.79
C ALA A 77 -4.25 -3.50 6.34
N ALA A 78 -3.43 -3.95 5.37
CA ALA A 78 -2.37 -3.13 4.79
C ALA A 78 -2.92 -1.83 4.20
N ARG A 79 -3.99 -1.92 3.39
CA ARG A 79 -4.68 -0.75 2.83
C ARG A 79 -5.16 0.20 3.92
N ASP A 80 -5.74 -0.32 5.00
CA ASP A 80 -6.28 0.52 6.06
C ASP A 80 -5.18 1.30 6.77
N TYR A 81 -4.00 0.70 7.00
CA TYR A 81 -2.83 1.42 7.49
C TYR A 81 -2.31 2.46 6.50
N TYR A 82 -2.19 2.15 5.22
CA TYR A 82 -1.78 3.14 4.22
C TYR A 82 -2.77 4.30 4.11
N ARG A 83 -4.07 4.05 4.26
CA ARG A 83 -5.10 5.10 4.35
C ARG A 83 -4.93 5.96 5.61
N LYS A 84 -4.58 5.37 6.75
CA LYS A 84 -4.23 6.13 7.96
C LYS A 84 -2.99 6.99 7.74
N ALA A 85 -2.00 6.49 6.99
CA ALA A 85 -0.83 7.27 6.63
C ALA A 85 -1.20 8.50 5.79
N ILE A 86 -2.00 8.31 4.74
CA ILE A 86 -2.53 9.40 3.89
C ILE A 86 -3.41 10.37 4.69
N ALA A 87 -4.21 9.87 5.65
CA ALA A 87 -5.05 10.72 6.48
C ALA A 87 -4.23 11.58 7.45
N ALA A 88 -3.11 11.06 7.95
CA ALA A 88 -2.17 11.82 8.78
C ALA A 88 -1.43 12.85 7.93
N ASP A 89 -0.87 12.44 6.79
CA ASP A 89 -0.18 13.33 5.85
C ASP A 89 -0.70 13.12 4.42
N PRO A 90 -1.62 13.98 3.94
CA PRO A 90 -2.16 13.87 2.58
C PRO A 90 -1.11 14.07 1.48
N ALA A 91 0.06 14.64 1.79
CA ALA A 91 1.17 14.77 0.85
C ALA A 91 2.05 13.51 0.80
N ASN A 92 1.77 12.50 1.64
CA ASN A 92 2.49 11.24 1.66
C ASN A 92 2.22 10.43 0.38
N LYS A 93 3.09 10.61 -0.61
CA LYS A 93 3.02 9.91 -1.91
C LYS A 93 3.14 8.40 -1.74
N GLU A 94 3.97 7.96 -0.80
CA GLU A 94 4.23 6.53 -0.57
C GLU A 94 2.94 5.77 -0.21
N GLY A 95 2.08 6.32 0.66
CA GLY A 95 0.82 5.68 1.02
C GLY A 95 -0.09 5.43 -0.18
N TYR A 96 -0.17 6.41 -1.10
CA TYR A 96 -0.91 6.22 -2.35
C TYR A 96 -0.25 5.16 -3.24
N GLU A 97 1.08 5.19 -3.39
CA GLU A 97 1.79 4.19 -4.20
C GLU A 97 1.60 2.77 -3.66
N LYS A 98 1.67 2.58 -2.34
CA LYS A 98 1.48 1.29 -1.68
C LYS A 98 0.08 0.74 -1.90
N ILE A 99 -0.97 1.57 -1.80
CA ILE A 99 -2.35 1.15 -2.13
C ILE A 99 -2.45 0.81 -3.62
N GLY A 100 -1.85 1.62 -4.49
CA GLY A 100 -1.78 1.34 -5.92
C GLY A 100 -1.15 -0.02 -6.22
N ASP A 101 -0.03 -0.35 -5.55
CA ASP A 101 0.66 -1.63 -5.68
C ASP A 101 -0.25 -2.79 -5.22
N LEU A 102 -0.93 -2.65 -4.08
CA LEU A 102 -1.88 -3.65 -3.60
C LEU A 102 -2.96 -3.94 -4.65
N TYR A 103 -3.52 -2.91 -5.28
CA TYR A 103 -4.56 -3.05 -6.30
C TYR A 103 -4.01 -3.68 -7.57
N TYR A 104 -2.85 -3.20 -8.04
CA TYR A 104 -2.19 -3.72 -9.23
C TYR A 104 -1.91 -5.22 -9.13
N PHE A 105 -1.34 -5.66 -8.00
CA PHE A 105 -1.00 -7.07 -7.76
C PHE A 105 -2.20 -7.94 -7.35
N SER A 106 -3.42 -7.41 -7.38
CA SER A 106 -4.63 -8.16 -7.06
C SER A 106 -5.39 -8.70 -8.26
N PHE A 107 -4.87 -8.50 -9.48
CA PHE A 107 -5.47 -9.05 -10.70
C PHE A 107 -5.77 -10.55 -10.58
N GLN A 108 -4.79 -11.37 -10.22
CA GLN A 108 -4.98 -12.83 -10.14
C GLN A 108 -6.00 -13.25 -9.07
N GLU A 109 -6.04 -12.53 -7.94
CA GLU A 109 -6.95 -12.82 -6.83
C GLU A 109 -8.38 -12.32 -7.11
N CYS A 110 -8.52 -11.22 -7.85
CA CYS A 110 -9.79 -10.60 -8.18
C CYS A 110 -10.38 -11.12 -9.50
N SER A 111 -9.57 -11.75 -10.35
CA SER A 111 -9.98 -12.24 -11.66
C SER A 111 -10.94 -13.42 -11.51
N LYS A 112 -12.14 -13.28 -12.06
CA LYS A 112 -13.14 -14.36 -12.17
C LYS A 112 -12.95 -15.17 -13.44
N LYS A 113 -12.14 -14.69 -14.39
CA LYS A 113 -11.89 -15.30 -15.72
C LYS A 113 -13.13 -15.43 -16.58
N SER A 114 -14.22 -14.77 -16.20
CA SER A 114 -15.47 -14.68 -16.96
C SER A 114 -15.52 -13.46 -17.87
N SER A 115 -14.83 -12.38 -17.49
CA SER A 115 -14.77 -11.14 -18.26
C SER A 115 -13.43 -10.44 -18.04
N LEU A 116 -12.68 -10.23 -19.13
CA LEU A 116 -11.41 -9.51 -19.08
C LEU A 116 -11.59 -8.04 -18.69
N ALA A 117 -12.69 -7.40 -19.11
CA ALA A 117 -12.99 -6.04 -18.73
C ALA A 117 -13.20 -5.90 -17.21
N GLU A 118 -13.96 -6.81 -16.60
CA GLU A 118 -14.17 -6.84 -15.14
C GLU A 118 -12.85 -7.12 -14.41
N ASP A 119 -12.11 -8.12 -14.85
CA ASP A 119 -10.87 -8.56 -14.21
C ASP A 119 -9.80 -7.46 -14.23
N ARG A 120 -9.77 -6.63 -15.28
CA ARG A 120 -8.81 -5.53 -15.43
C ARG A 120 -9.20 -4.24 -14.69
N LEU A 121 -10.37 -4.15 -14.05
CA LEU A 121 -10.79 -2.95 -13.30
C LEU A 121 -9.83 -2.58 -12.17
N VAL A 122 -9.15 -3.56 -11.55
CA VAL A 122 -8.16 -3.32 -10.49
C VAL A 122 -6.99 -2.46 -10.97
N TYR A 123 -6.65 -2.51 -12.26
CA TYR A 123 -5.60 -1.65 -12.82
C TYR A 123 -6.03 -0.20 -12.90
N ILE A 124 -7.32 0.08 -13.17
CA ILE A 124 -7.84 1.45 -13.12
C ILE A 124 -7.78 1.99 -11.69
N ALA A 125 -8.15 1.16 -10.70
CA ALA A 125 -8.05 1.55 -9.28
C ALA A 125 -6.60 1.84 -8.88
N ALA A 126 -5.65 0.99 -9.31
CA ALA A 126 -4.23 1.20 -9.08
C ALA A 126 -3.74 2.50 -9.72
N PHE A 127 -4.12 2.76 -10.97
CA PHE A 127 -3.78 3.99 -11.68
C PHE A 127 -4.28 5.23 -10.95
N ASP A 128 -5.51 5.23 -10.44
CA ASP A 128 -6.05 6.38 -9.70
C ASP A 128 -5.26 6.68 -8.42
N MET A 129 -4.68 5.66 -7.78
CA MET A 129 -3.75 5.87 -6.66
C MET A 129 -2.41 6.41 -7.12
N TYR A 130 -1.82 5.87 -8.20
CA TYR A 130 -0.56 6.39 -8.75
C TYR A 130 -0.69 7.83 -9.25
N LEU A 131 -1.86 8.21 -9.76
CA LEU A 131 -2.18 9.59 -10.12
C LEU A 131 -2.14 10.51 -8.90
N LYS A 132 -2.74 10.09 -7.77
CA LYS A 132 -2.67 10.84 -6.51
C LYS A 132 -1.25 10.92 -5.95
N ALA A 133 -0.43 9.89 -6.15
CA ALA A 133 0.99 9.92 -5.81
C ALA A 133 1.85 10.80 -6.74
N GLY A 134 1.35 11.11 -7.96
CA GLY A 134 2.15 11.73 -9.01
C GLY A 134 3.21 10.81 -9.63
N ASN A 135 3.04 9.48 -9.55
CA ASN A 135 4.00 8.51 -10.07
C ASN A 135 3.75 8.21 -11.55
N GLN A 136 4.31 9.05 -12.42
CA GLN A 136 4.11 8.95 -13.87
C GLN A 136 4.55 7.60 -14.46
N GLN A 137 5.63 7.00 -13.93
CA GLN A 137 6.13 5.72 -14.42
C GLN A 137 5.11 4.60 -14.18
N LYS A 138 4.61 4.48 -12.93
CA LYS A 138 3.58 3.49 -12.58
C LYS A 138 2.26 3.76 -13.28
N MET A 139 1.89 5.03 -13.49
CA MET A 139 0.73 5.40 -14.29
C MET A 139 0.83 4.87 -15.74
N ASN A 140 1.97 5.10 -16.39
CA ASN A 140 2.19 4.67 -17.78
C ASN A 140 2.14 3.14 -17.92
N SER A 141 2.83 2.41 -17.03
CA SER A 141 2.83 0.94 -17.07
C SER A 141 1.44 0.35 -16.76
N THR A 142 0.70 0.97 -15.84
CA THR A 142 -0.62 0.48 -15.44
C THR A 142 -1.68 0.76 -16.49
N ARG A 143 -1.60 1.90 -17.19
CA ARG A 143 -2.54 2.23 -18.27
C ARG A 143 -2.54 1.18 -19.38
N ALA A 144 -1.38 0.58 -19.69
CA ALA A 144 -1.29 -0.50 -20.68
C ALA A 144 -2.08 -1.76 -20.28
N GLN A 145 -2.44 -1.91 -19.00
CA GLN A 145 -3.19 -3.05 -18.48
C GLN A 145 -4.70 -2.83 -18.43
N PHE A 146 -5.18 -1.64 -18.77
CA PHE A 146 -6.61 -1.32 -18.78
C PHE A 146 -7.38 -2.22 -19.76
N PRO A 147 -8.71 -2.33 -19.59
CA PRO A 147 -9.57 -2.94 -20.60
C PRO A 147 -9.37 -2.33 -22.00
N SER A 148 -9.56 -3.12 -23.05
CA SER A 148 -9.67 -2.59 -24.42
C SER A 148 -11.07 -2.06 -24.69
N VAL A 149 -11.21 -1.31 -25.79
CA VAL A 149 -12.52 -0.86 -26.28
C VAL A 149 -13.45 -2.06 -26.57
N THR A 150 -12.91 -3.12 -27.17
CA THR A 150 -13.66 -4.36 -27.48
C THR A 150 -14.14 -5.07 -26.21
N GLU A 151 -13.26 -5.21 -25.21
CA GLU A 151 -13.62 -5.84 -23.92
C GLU A 151 -14.74 -5.06 -23.20
N LEU A 152 -14.75 -3.71 -23.29
CA LEU A 152 -15.87 -2.91 -22.76
C LEU A 152 -17.15 -3.09 -23.58
N PHE A 153 -17.05 -3.11 -24.91
CA PHE A 153 -18.18 -3.22 -25.83
C PHE A 153 -18.94 -4.54 -25.64
N GLU A 154 -18.24 -5.66 -25.43
CA GLU A 154 -18.83 -6.98 -25.15
C GLU A 154 -19.77 -6.98 -23.94
N LEU A 155 -19.55 -6.06 -22.99
CA LEU A 155 -20.39 -5.88 -21.81
C LEU A 155 -21.43 -4.75 -21.96
N ASN A 156 -21.53 -4.12 -23.13
CA ASN A 156 -22.27 -2.89 -23.36
C ASN A 156 -21.84 -1.74 -22.43
N TRP A 157 -20.57 -1.71 -22.03
CA TRP A 157 -20.01 -0.65 -21.19
C TRP A 157 -19.37 0.44 -22.04
N LYS A 158 -19.38 1.67 -21.52
CA LYS A 158 -18.76 2.83 -22.18
C LYS A 158 -17.71 3.48 -21.29
N GLU A 159 -16.68 4.04 -21.92
CA GLU A 159 -15.73 4.91 -21.19
C GLU A 159 -16.46 6.04 -20.47
N GLY A 160 -15.96 6.40 -19.28
CA GLY A 160 -16.58 7.39 -18.40
C GLY A 160 -17.67 6.83 -17.48
N GLU A 161 -18.18 5.62 -17.70
CA GLU A 161 -19.09 4.99 -16.75
C GLU A 161 -18.37 4.63 -15.44
N SER A 162 -19.11 4.59 -14.33
CA SER A 162 -18.61 4.10 -13.04
C SER A 162 -18.91 2.62 -12.87
N LYS A 163 -17.91 1.82 -12.47
CA LYS A 163 -18.08 0.40 -12.14
C LYS A 163 -17.45 0.09 -10.79
N LYS A 164 -18.15 -0.73 -10.00
CA LYS A 164 -17.66 -1.21 -8.70
C LYS A 164 -16.89 -2.51 -8.88
N ILE A 165 -15.72 -2.59 -8.27
CA ILE A 165 -14.92 -3.81 -8.21
C ILE A 165 -15.49 -4.71 -7.12
N THR A 166 -15.78 -5.97 -7.45
CA THR A 166 -16.51 -6.88 -6.53
C THR A 166 -15.62 -7.72 -5.61
N CYS A 167 -14.30 -7.69 -5.79
CA CYS A 167 -13.35 -8.39 -4.88
C CYS A 167 -12.99 -7.51 -3.66
N TRP A 168 -12.00 -7.95 -2.87
CA TRP A 168 -11.53 -7.26 -1.66
C TRP A 168 -11.17 -5.77 -1.90
N VAL A 169 -10.74 -5.42 -3.12
CA VAL A 169 -10.44 -4.04 -3.53
C VAL A 169 -11.67 -3.14 -3.32
N GLY A 170 -12.87 -3.56 -3.73
CA GLY A 170 -14.13 -2.87 -3.39
C GLY A 170 -14.30 -1.43 -3.91
N GLU A 171 -13.31 -0.87 -4.61
CA GLU A 171 -13.32 0.49 -5.13
C GLU A 171 -14.31 0.67 -6.28
N THR A 172 -14.77 1.90 -6.47
CA THR A 172 -15.51 2.30 -7.68
C THR A 172 -14.56 3.07 -8.59
N VAL A 173 -14.46 2.63 -9.84
CA VAL A 173 -13.56 3.20 -10.84
C VAL A 173 -14.34 3.81 -12.00
N THR A 174 -13.78 4.85 -12.60
CA THR A 174 -14.29 5.39 -13.87
C THR A 174 -13.63 4.66 -15.03
N LEU A 175 -14.44 4.07 -15.92
CA LEU A 175 -13.95 3.28 -17.04
C LEU A 175 -13.08 4.10 -17.98
N ARG A 176 -11.90 3.56 -18.29
CA ARG A 176 -10.90 4.08 -19.22
C ARG A 176 -10.32 2.89 -19.96
N THR A 177 -9.96 3.07 -21.23
CA THR A 177 -9.32 2.00 -22.01
C THR A 177 -7.82 2.21 -22.19
N ARG A 178 -7.12 1.13 -22.55
CA ARG A 178 -5.72 1.20 -22.97
C ARG A 178 -5.53 1.82 -24.37
N GLY A 179 -6.61 2.16 -25.07
CA GLY A 179 -6.61 2.69 -26.44
C GLY A 179 -7.24 1.71 -27.44
N LYS A 180 -7.27 2.11 -28.72
CA LYS A 180 -7.78 1.28 -29.82
C LYS A 180 -6.78 0.15 -30.12
N GLU A 181 -7.22 -1.09 -29.95
CA GLU A 181 -6.79 -2.23 -30.76
C GLU A 181 -7.97 -2.59 -31.67
#